data_AF-A0A6I7WKE7-F1
#
_entry.id   AF-A0A6I7WKE7-F1
#
_cell.length_a   1.000
_cell.length_b   1.000
_cell.length_c   1.000
_cell.angle_alpha   90.00
_cell.angle_beta   90.00
_cell.angle_gamma   90.00
#
_symmetry.space_group_name_H-M   'P 1'
#
loop_
_entity.id
_entity.type
_entity.pdbx_description
1 polymer ?
#
loop_
_entity_poly.entity_id
_entity_poly.type
_entity_poly.pdbx_seq_one_letter_code
_entity_poly.pdbx_strand_id
1 'polypeptide(L)'
;MNKKIISLSALAISAALVTGCSTLSKQPAEIEPIDTETVVMNNYPTRDRVDYVFNCIAKHGGKLDYVTQYACGCKIDKIAEKLTFAEYEAYRFTNIDCKIKKLKKTWAMFQ
;
A
#
# COMPACT_ATOMS: atom_id res chain seq x y z
N MET A 1 31.45 -17.49 46.95
CA MET A 1 30.45 -17.20 48.00
C MET A 1 29.96 -15.77 47.83
N ASN A 2 28.65 -15.62 47.59
CA ASN A 2 27.71 -14.51 47.82
C ASN A 2 28.29 -13.10 48.13
N LYS A 3 27.70 -12.01 47.65
CA LYS A 3 26.31 -11.62 47.94
C LYS A 3 25.76 -10.66 46.87
N LYS A 4 24.58 -10.98 46.32
CA LYS A 4 23.73 -10.04 45.58
C LYS A 4 23.25 -8.98 46.56
N ILE A 5 23.70 -7.73 46.39
CA ILE A 5 23.12 -6.58 47.09
C ILE A 5 22.04 -6.03 46.17
N ILE A 6 20.82 -6.46 46.45
CA ILE A 6 19.60 -5.92 45.89
C ILE A 6 19.40 -4.56 46.57
N SER A 7 19.74 -3.48 45.86
CA SER A 7 19.41 -2.12 46.32
C SER A 7 18.05 -1.74 45.76
N LEU A 8 17.02 -1.94 46.58
CA LEU A 8 15.73 -1.27 46.44
C LEU A 8 15.92 0.22 46.70
N SER A 9 15.98 1.02 45.65
CA SER A 9 15.67 2.46 45.67
C SER A 9 14.57 2.67 44.63
N ALA A 10 13.32 2.64 45.08
CA ALA A 10 12.48 3.84 45.25
C ALA A 10 12.22 4.52 43.90
N LEU A 11 11.13 4.13 43.22
CA LEU A 11 9.86 4.88 43.19
C LEU A 11 10.01 6.36 42.80
N ALA A 12 9.16 6.74 41.83
CA ALA A 12 8.83 8.10 41.40
C ALA A 12 9.69 8.72 40.28
N ILE A 13 9.59 8.17 39.07
CA ILE A 13 9.63 8.99 37.84
C ILE A 13 8.43 8.57 36.99
N SER A 14 7.23 9.00 37.39
CA SER A 14 5.99 8.77 36.63
C SER A 14 5.05 9.93 36.87
N ALA A 15 5.28 11.06 36.19
CA ALA A 15 4.28 12.08 35.88
C ALA A 15 4.95 13.27 35.17
N ALA A 16 4.99 13.27 33.83
CA ALA A 16 4.94 14.48 33.00
C ALA A 16 5.21 14.18 31.51
N LEU A 17 4.45 13.29 30.86
CA LEU A 17 4.37 13.26 29.39
C LEU A 17 2.97 12.78 28.94
N VAL A 18 1.90 13.43 29.42
CA VAL A 18 0.55 13.21 28.87
C VAL A 18 -0.21 14.54 28.80
N THR A 19 0.22 15.43 27.90
CA THR A 19 -0.65 16.54 27.44
C THR A 19 -0.57 16.76 25.94
N GLY A 20 -0.14 15.75 25.19
CA GLY A 20 0.00 15.79 23.74
C GLY A 20 -0.96 14.82 23.03
N CYS A 21 -2.25 14.82 23.37
CA CYS A 21 -3.25 14.11 22.57
C CYS A 21 -4.61 14.75 22.76
N SER A 22 -4.95 15.76 21.94
CA SER A 22 -6.32 16.11 21.50
C SER A 22 -6.30 17.46 20.77
N THR A 23 -5.78 17.48 19.54
CA THR A 23 -6.27 18.41 18.51
C THR A 23 -6.68 17.58 17.30
N LEU A 24 -7.67 16.71 17.48
CA LEU A 24 -8.44 16.20 16.35
C LEU A 24 -9.37 17.33 15.92
N SER A 25 -8.89 18.13 14.96
CA SER A 25 -9.70 19.14 14.27
C SER A 25 -10.87 18.43 13.60
N LYS A 26 -12.06 18.56 14.22
CA LYS A 26 -13.34 18.27 13.58
C LYS A 26 -13.61 19.43 12.62
N GLN A 27 -13.08 19.33 11.41
CA GLN A 27 -13.53 20.11 10.26
C GLN A 27 -14.53 19.22 9.49
N PRO A 28 -15.85 19.47 9.59
CA PRO A 28 -16.78 19.02 8.56
C PRO A 28 -16.46 19.85 7.32
N ALA A 29 -15.71 19.25 6.38
CA ALA A 29 -15.61 19.79 5.04
C ALA A 29 -16.95 19.55 4.36
N GLU A 30 -17.65 20.64 4.06
CA GLU A 30 -18.78 20.71 3.16
C GLU A 30 -18.39 20.13 1.81
N ILE A 31 -19.06 19.06 1.39
CA ILE A 31 -18.81 18.39 0.11
C ILE A 31 -19.66 19.11 -0.93
N GLU A 32 -19.07 20.06 -1.64
CA GLU A 32 -19.59 20.47 -2.94
C GLU A 32 -19.42 19.32 -3.95
N PRO A 33 -20.38 19.11 -4.87
CA PRO A 33 -20.31 18.03 -5.84
C PRO A 33 -19.25 18.39 -6.88
N ILE A 34 -18.00 18.03 -6.60
CA ILE A 34 -16.96 17.99 -7.62
C ILE A 34 -17.36 16.85 -8.55
N ASP A 35 -17.75 17.22 -9.77
CA ASP A 35 -17.84 16.33 -10.93
C ASP A 35 -16.46 15.73 -11.19
N THR A 36 -16.16 14.72 -10.39
CA THR A 36 -14.94 13.94 -10.43
C THR A 36 -15.30 12.73 -11.25
N GLU A 37 -14.69 12.60 -12.43
CA GLU A 37 -14.54 11.30 -13.07
C GLU A 37 -13.89 10.38 -12.03
N THR A 38 -14.72 9.64 -11.30
CA THR A 38 -14.28 8.80 -10.18
C THR A 38 -13.53 7.64 -10.80
N VAL A 39 -12.21 7.80 -10.96
CA VAL A 39 -11.32 6.69 -11.24
C VAL A 39 -11.51 5.72 -10.08
N VAL A 40 -12.22 4.63 -10.33
CA VAL A 40 -12.47 3.56 -9.36
C VAL A 40 -11.12 2.89 -9.09
N MET A 41 -10.39 3.45 -8.13
CA MET A 41 -9.12 2.89 -7.67
C MET A 41 -9.42 1.74 -6.71
N ASN A 42 -9.16 0.51 -7.15
CA ASN A 42 -9.36 -0.65 -6.30
C ASN A 42 -8.29 -0.68 -5.20
N ASN A 43 -8.73 -0.70 -3.94
CA ASN A 43 -7.81 -0.78 -2.81
C ASN A 43 -7.26 -2.20 -2.67
N TYR A 44 -5.98 -2.38 -3.03
CA TYR A 44 -5.27 -3.63 -2.82
C TYR A 44 -4.59 -3.64 -1.45
N PRO A 45 -4.58 -4.76 -0.72
CA PRO A 45 -3.82 -4.88 0.51
C PRO A 45 -2.34 -4.57 0.27
N THR A 46 -1.70 -3.88 1.23
CA THR A 46 -0.28 -3.48 1.11
C THR A 46 0.63 -4.68 0.86
N ARG A 47 0.33 -5.82 1.49
CA ARG A 47 1.07 -7.07 1.31
C ARG A 47 1.12 -7.47 -0.16
N ASP A 48 0.00 -7.42 -0.87
CA ASP A 48 -0.10 -7.88 -2.26
C ASP A 48 0.49 -6.88 -3.25
N ARG A 49 0.44 -5.58 -2.93
CA ARG A 49 1.18 -4.55 -3.70
C ARG A 49 2.68 -4.80 -3.61
N VAL A 50 3.19 -5.09 -2.42
CA VAL A 50 4.63 -5.38 -2.20
C VAL A 50 5.05 -6.68 -2.89
N ASP A 51 4.24 -7.74 -2.78
CA ASP A 51 4.50 -9.01 -3.47
C ASP A 51 4.57 -8.83 -5.00
N TYR A 52 3.65 -8.03 -5.57
CA TYR A 52 3.69 -7.67 -6.98
C TYR A 52 5.02 -6.98 -7.35
N VAL A 53 5.42 -5.97 -6.58
CA VAL A 53 6.63 -5.19 -6.85
C VAL A 53 7.86 -6.08 -6.84
N PHE A 54 8.00 -6.98 -5.87
CA PHE A 54 9.14 -7.91 -5.82
C PHE A 54 9.17 -8.90 -6.98
N ASN A 55 8.03 -9.48 -7.34
CA ASN A 55 7.96 -10.37 -8.50
C ASN A 55 8.23 -9.61 -9.83
N CYS A 56 7.83 -8.34 -9.91
CA CYS A 56 8.13 -7.47 -11.05
C CYS A 56 9.63 -7.19 -11.16
N ILE A 57 10.27 -6.79 -10.06
CA ILE A 57 11.72 -6.57 -10.03
C ILE A 57 12.48 -7.85 -10.40
N ALA A 58 12.05 -9.02 -9.90
CA ALA A 58 12.65 -10.30 -10.27
C ALA A 58 12.59 -10.58 -11.78
N LYS A 59 11.49 -10.24 -12.45
CA LYS A 59 11.38 -10.34 -13.92
C LYS A 59 12.30 -9.36 -14.66
N HIS A 60 12.66 -8.23 -14.04
CA HIS A 60 13.56 -7.22 -14.59
C HIS A 60 15.03 -7.42 -14.18
N GLY A 61 15.40 -8.65 -13.80
CA GLY A 61 16.79 -9.02 -13.45
C GLY A 61 17.13 -8.88 -11.97
N GLY A 62 16.12 -8.65 -11.11
CA GLY A 62 16.25 -8.74 -9.65
C GLY A 62 17.01 -7.57 -9.00
N LYS A 63 17.42 -6.55 -9.77
CA LYS A 63 18.12 -5.39 -9.22
C LYS A 63 17.13 -4.50 -8.49
N LEU A 64 17.40 -4.24 -7.21
CA LEU A 64 16.64 -3.30 -6.38
C LEU A 64 17.06 -1.85 -6.67
N ASP A 65 17.08 -1.43 -7.93
CA ASP A 65 17.33 -0.03 -8.28
C ASP A 65 16.05 0.81 -8.18
N TYR A 66 16.20 2.10 -7.90
CA TYR A 66 15.09 3.03 -7.69
C TYR A 66 14.15 3.10 -8.90
N VAL A 67 14.70 3.06 -10.12
CA VAL A 67 13.91 3.19 -11.35
C VAL A 67 13.01 1.96 -11.52
N THR A 68 13.55 0.76 -11.35
CA THR A 68 12.78 -0.48 -11.45
C THR A 68 11.74 -0.60 -10.34
N GLN A 69 12.11 -0.28 -9.10
CA GLN A 69 11.17 -0.29 -7.97
C GLN A 69 9.99 0.65 -8.23
N TYR A 70 10.27 1.89 -8.65
CA TYR A 70 9.24 2.89 -8.96
C TYR A 70 8.36 2.46 -10.14
N ALA A 71 8.96 1.99 -11.23
CA ALA A 71 8.22 1.49 -12.39
C ALA A 71 7.29 0.32 -12.03
N CYS A 72 7.75 -0.62 -11.21
CA CYS A 72 6.95 -1.73 -10.74
C CYS A 72 5.81 -1.28 -9.80
N GLY A 73 6.06 -0.29 -8.94
CA GLY A 73 5.03 0.36 -8.11
C GLY A 73 3.95 1.04 -8.96
N CYS A 74 4.34 1.90 -9.91
CA CYS A 74 3.39 2.52 -10.82
C CYS A 74 2.57 1.51 -11.61
N LYS A 75 3.16 0.36 -11.96
CA LYS A 75 2.47 -0.68 -12.72
C LYS A 75 1.32 -1.31 -11.92
N ILE A 76 1.49 -1.61 -10.63
CA ILE A 76 0.40 -2.16 -9.80
C ILE A 76 -0.73 -1.13 -9.58
N ASP A 77 -0.40 0.16 -9.52
CA ASP A 77 -1.40 1.23 -9.42
C ASP A 77 -2.27 1.30 -10.68
N LYS A 78 -1.65 1.21 -11.86
CA LYS A 78 -2.37 1.12 -13.15
C LYS A 78 -3.19 -0.17 -13.31
N ILE A 79 -2.88 -1.20 -12.53
CA ILE A 79 -3.69 -2.42 -12.47
C ILE A 79 -4.90 -2.21 -11.58
N ALA A 80 -4.72 -1.58 -10.42
CA ALA A 80 -5.80 -1.23 -9.49
C ALA A 80 -6.84 -0.27 -10.11
N GLU A 81 -6.46 0.55 -11.08
CA GLU A 81 -7.40 1.36 -11.87
C GLU A 81 -8.35 0.53 -12.74
N LYS A 82 -8.06 -0.75 -13.00
CA LYS A 82 -8.74 -1.55 -14.04
C LYS A 82 -9.31 -2.87 -13.55
N LEU A 83 -8.75 -3.42 -12.49
CA LEU A 83 -9.12 -4.72 -11.95
C LEU A 83 -9.53 -4.56 -10.51
N THR A 84 -10.61 -5.23 -10.14
CA THR A 84 -10.95 -5.44 -8.74
C THR A 84 -9.89 -6.33 -8.07
N PHE A 85 -9.78 -6.24 -6.74
CA PHE A 85 -8.83 -7.10 -6.02
C PHE A 85 -9.13 -8.60 -6.23
N ALA A 86 -10.41 -8.98 -6.27
CA ALA A 86 -10.82 -10.36 -6.54
C ALA A 86 -10.36 -10.84 -7.94
N GLU A 87 -10.47 -9.99 -8.96
CA GLU A 87 -9.93 -10.32 -10.29
C GLU A 87 -8.40 -10.41 -10.26
N TYR A 88 -7.74 -9.50 -9.56
CA TYR A 88 -6.29 -9.52 -9.39
C TYR A 88 -5.81 -10.83 -8.76
N GLU A 89 -6.42 -11.28 -7.66
CA GLU A 89 -6.07 -12.53 -6.98
C GLU A 89 -6.37 -13.78 -7.80
N ALA A 90 -7.43 -13.76 -8.61
CA ALA A 90 -7.77 -14.86 -9.51
C ALA A 90 -6.68 -15.11 -10.57
N TYR A 91 -5.79 -14.13 -10.81
CA TYR A 91 -4.66 -14.28 -11.71
C TYR A 91 -3.34 -14.35 -10.94
N ARG A 92 -2.55 -15.38 -11.22
CA ARG A 92 -1.13 -15.39 -10.82
C ARG A 92 -0.40 -14.19 -11.45
N PHE A 93 0.63 -13.66 -10.78
CA PHE A 93 1.50 -12.57 -11.27
C PHE A 93 2.01 -12.73 -12.72
N THR A 94 2.19 -13.96 -13.22
CA THR A 94 2.58 -14.21 -14.63
C THR A 94 1.45 -13.99 -15.62
N ASN A 95 0.20 -14.14 -15.18
CA ASN A 95 -0.98 -14.16 -16.02
C ASN A 95 -1.75 -12.83 -15.97
N ILE A 96 -1.50 -11.99 -14.95
CA ILE A 96 -2.10 -10.66 -14.81
C ILE A 96 -1.78 -9.76 -16.03
N ASP A 97 -0.54 -9.81 -16.54
CA ASP A 97 -0.12 -9.07 -17.74
C ASP A 97 -0.91 -9.49 -18.99
N CYS A 98 -1.26 -10.78 -19.09
CA CYS A 98 -2.07 -11.30 -20.19
C CYS A 98 -3.52 -10.81 -20.11
N LYS A 99 -4.11 -10.82 -18.90
CA LYS A 99 -5.46 -10.27 -18.66
C LYS A 99 -5.52 -8.79 -19.04
N ILE A 100 -4.55 -7.99 -18.62
CA ILE A 100 -4.49 -6.55 -18.93
C ILE A 100 -4.36 -6.33 -20.44
N LYS A 101 -3.53 -7.10 -21.14
CA LYS A 101 -3.42 -7.05 -22.60
C LYS A 101 -4.75 -7.41 -23.28
N LYS A 102 -5.44 -8.44 -22.79
CA LYS A 102 -6.75 -8.86 -23.30
C LYS A 102 -7.80 -7.78 -23.08
N LEU A 103 -7.83 -7.17 -21.88
CA LEU A 103 -8.68 -6.03 -21.59
C LEU A 103 -8.38 -4.86 -22.52
N LYS A 104 -7.12 -4.43 -22.68
CA LYS A 104 -6.77 -3.37 -23.64
C LYS A 104 -7.25 -3.69 -25.06
N LYS A 105 -7.11 -4.94 -25.52
CA LYS A 105 -7.57 -5.35 -26.86
C LYS A 105 -9.10 -5.34 -26.99
N THR A 106 -9.83 -5.74 -25.96
CA THR A 106 -11.31 -5.71 -25.98
C THR A 106 -11.86 -4.28 -25.89
N TRP A 107 -11.19 -3.38 -25.19
CA TRP A 107 -11.61 -1.97 -25.08
C TRP A 107 -11.24 -1.18 -26.34
N ALA A 108 -10.10 -1.48 -26.99
CA ALA A 108 -9.72 -0.91 -28.28
C ALA A 108 -10.57 -1.41 -29.47
N MET A 109 -11.44 -2.41 -29.27
CA MET A 109 -12.46 -2.82 -30.24
C MET A 109 -13.80 -2.09 -30.05
N PHE A 110 -13.95 -1.33 -28.96
CA PHE A 110 -15.17 -0.61 -28.59
C PHE A 110 -15.03 0.92 -28.69
N GLN A 111 -13.88 1.41 -29.15
CA GLN A 111 -13.63 2.78 -29.62
C GLN A 111 -13.33 2.75 -31.11
#